data_AF-A0A7C1N9B4-F1
#
_entry.id   AF-A0A7C1N9B4-F1
#
_cell.length_a   1.000
_cell.length_b   1.000
_cell.length_c   1.000
_cell.angle_alpha   90.00
_cell.angle_beta   90.00
_cell.angle_gamma   90.00
#
_symmetry.space_group_name_H-M   'P 1'
#
loop_
_entity.id
_entity.type
_entity.pdbx_description
1 polymer ?
#
loop_
_entity_poly.entity_id
_entity_poly.type
_entity_poly.pdbx_seq_one_letter_code
_entity_poly.pdbx_strand_id
1 'polypeptide(L)'
;MRESNIQSIHEKPSRGSCGVYPFKFCTKLLCLVAVLLAFTVNPATADELFMKNGDLLQGKVISMSFGKLIFETSYAGKITIDWDQVDRLTTEAPVEVYLRDKKTIKGRAVATKEGQLVVQPEDGAPTEPIAMAQVKSLDLPKPPEKWEYHVQVAAGMNKRTGNTNKYTLNLDGTVTVHKYPHDIILYGEYNEETKKTERTEDNALGRLTYKRFISKKWYLFGQGLAQMDKFADLKLLAGAAAGPGYQVWNSREKNLSFSVGPGYVTEGYTKPMVNFDNKSYRNYFAGFGAMDFDMWFLKRFLQVFHHNDGLVDTQDTNNWRIITRTGVRIPLVLSFFTSLQFNYNWTNSPADGKEEFDQGIIFKLGWGQ
;
A
#
# COMPACT_ATOMS: atom_id res chain seq x y z
N MET A 1 43.80 -78.69 -14.97
CA MET A 1 45.01 -78.00 -15.48
C MET A 1 45.00 -78.07 -17.00
N ARG A 2 44.69 -76.96 -17.66
CA ARG A 2 44.99 -76.75 -19.08
C ARG A 2 45.01 -75.26 -19.36
N GLU A 3 46.14 -74.82 -19.86
CA GLU A 3 46.39 -73.55 -20.52
C GLU A 3 45.55 -73.44 -21.81
N SER A 4 45.23 -72.22 -22.21
CA SER A 4 45.32 -71.68 -23.59
C SER A 4 44.66 -70.30 -23.59
N ASN A 5 45.43 -69.24 -23.78
CA ASN A 5 45.87 -68.64 -25.05
C ASN A 5 44.82 -67.74 -25.72
N ILE A 6 45.32 -66.56 -26.05
CA ILE A 6 44.72 -65.36 -26.62
C ILE A 6 44.34 -65.57 -28.09
N GLN A 7 43.21 -64.99 -28.55
CA GLN A 7 43.15 -64.26 -29.82
C GLN A 7 41.94 -63.32 -29.91
N SER A 8 42.20 -62.13 -30.46
CA SER A 8 41.32 -60.96 -30.64
C SER A 8 40.38 -61.08 -31.83
N ILE A 9 39.20 -60.42 -31.82
CA ILE A 9 38.64 -59.69 -32.98
C ILE A 9 37.78 -58.49 -32.52
N HIS A 10 37.93 -57.38 -33.25
CA HIS A 10 37.23 -56.09 -33.24
C HIS A 10 35.70 -56.09 -33.12
N GLU A 11 35.15 -55.08 -32.43
CA GLU A 11 34.05 -54.25 -32.95
C GLU A 11 33.95 -52.87 -32.24
N LYS A 12 33.66 -51.83 -33.01
CA LYS A 12 33.58 -50.40 -32.59
C LYS A 12 32.35 -50.13 -31.71
N PRO A 13 32.43 -49.26 -30.68
CA PRO A 13 31.24 -48.68 -30.09
C PRO A 13 30.84 -47.35 -30.75
N SER A 14 29.53 -47.23 -30.89
CA SER A 14 28.74 -46.15 -31.45
C SER A 14 28.76 -44.85 -30.63
N ARG A 15 28.51 -43.75 -31.35
CA ARG A 15 28.40 -42.34 -30.94
C ARG A 15 27.61 -42.11 -29.65
N GLY A 16 28.22 -41.43 -28.68
CA GLY A 16 27.53 -40.69 -27.62
C GLY A 16 27.22 -39.26 -28.08
N SER A 17 25.95 -38.91 -28.18
CA SER A 17 25.48 -37.53 -28.39
C SER A 17 25.27 -36.86 -27.03
N CYS A 18 26.21 -35.98 -26.65
CA CYS A 18 26.04 -35.06 -25.53
C CYS A 18 25.21 -33.87 -26.02
N GLY A 19 23.96 -33.76 -25.56
CA GLY A 19 23.07 -32.64 -25.87
C GLY A 19 23.44 -31.41 -25.05
N VAL A 20 24.00 -30.41 -25.71
CA VAL A 20 24.26 -29.08 -25.15
C VAL A 20 22.94 -28.29 -25.15
N TYR A 21 22.38 -28.00 -23.97
CA TYR A 21 21.27 -27.04 -23.84
C TYR A 21 21.82 -25.61 -24.03
N PRO A 22 21.22 -24.77 -24.88
CA PRO A 22 21.77 -23.46 -25.18
C PRO A 22 21.52 -22.47 -24.03
N PHE A 23 22.63 -21.90 -23.58
CA PHE A 23 22.82 -20.83 -22.61
C PHE A 23 22.23 -19.47 -23.06
N LYS A 24 20.96 -19.45 -23.52
CA LYS A 24 20.33 -18.25 -24.12
C LYS A 24 19.42 -17.46 -23.17
N PHE A 25 19.13 -17.98 -21.98
CA PHE A 25 18.24 -17.30 -21.03
C PHE A 25 18.97 -16.30 -20.10
N CYS A 26 20.25 -16.56 -19.79
CA CYS A 26 21.00 -15.74 -18.83
C CYS A 26 21.34 -14.34 -19.40
N THR A 27 21.56 -14.22 -20.71
CA THR A 27 21.95 -12.96 -21.36
C THR A 27 20.79 -11.97 -21.47
N LYS A 28 19.53 -12.44 -21.57
CA LYS A 28 18.35 -11.56 -21.60
C LYS A 28 17.99 -10.98 -20.24
N LEU A 29 18.23 -11.74 -19.16
CA LEU A 29 17.99 -11.29 -17.79
C LEU A 29 19.01 -10.22 -17.35
N LEU A 30 20.27 -10.37 -17.77
CA LEU A 30 21.34 -9.41 -17.47
C LEU A 30 21.14 -8.05 -18.19
N CYS A 31 20.61 -8.07 -19.42
CA CYS A 31 20.26 -6.84 -20.15
C CYS A 31 19.03 -6.13 -19.55
N LEU A 32 18.05 -6.86 -18.98
CA LEU A 32 16.88 -6.24 -18.35
C LEU A 32 17.25 -5.51 -17.05
N VAL A 33 18.20 -6.06 -16.28
CA VAL A 33 18.74 -5.42 -15.07
C VAL A 33 19.58 -4.18 -15.41
N ALA A 34 20.37 -4.23 -16.49
CA ALA A 34 21.17 -3.09 -16.95
C ALA A 34 20.30 -1.94 -17.52
N VAL A 35 19.17 -2.26 -18.17
CA VAL A 35 18.22 -1.25 -18.67
C VAL A 35 17.37 -0.66 -17.54
N LEU A 36 17.07 -1.41 -16.46
CA LEU A 36 16.42 -0.86 -15.27
C LEU A 36 17.35 0.09 -14.46
N LEU A 37 18.66 -0.15 -14.47
CA LEU A 37 19.66 0.70 -13.81
C LEU A 37 19.94 2.01 -14.56
N ALA A 38 19.58 2.11 -15.85
CA ALA A 38 19.82 3.31 -16.67
C ALA A 38 18.75 4.41 -16.48
N PHE A 39 17.65 4.15 -15.78
CA PHE A 39 16.54 5.10 -15.59
C PHE A 39 16.57 5.90 -14.27
N THR A 40 17.64 5.84 -13.48
CA THR A 40 17.72 6.55 -12.18
C THR A 40 18.61 7.79 -12.18
N VAL A 41 18.85 8.42 -13.33
CA VAL A 41 19.43 9.77 -13.34
C VAL A 41 18.28 10.77 -13.20
N ASN A 42 17.84 10.99 -11.95
CA ASN A 42 17.05 12.19 -11.67
C ASN A 42 17.99 13.38 -11.95
N PRO A 43 17.66 14.31 -12.86
CA PRO A 43 18.32 15.61 -12.83
C PRO A 43 18.02 16.20 -11.45
N ALA A 44 19.01 16.26 -10.58
CA ALA A 44 18.89 16.97 -9.32
C ALA A 44 18.80 18.46 -9.66
N THR A 45 17.57 18.96 -9.83
CA THR A 45 17.35 20.38 -10.02
C THR A 45 17.46 21.06 -8.67
N ALA A 46 18.46 21.93 -8.49
CA ALA A 46 18.66 22.66 -7.26
C ALA A 46 17.52 23.69 -7.04
N ASP A 47 17.24 24.03 -5.79
CA ASP A 47 16.35 25.16 -5.48
C ASP A 47 16.97 26.45 -6.04
N GLU A 48 16.11 27.33 -6.57
CA GLU A 48 16.51 28.59 -7.19
C GLU A 48 16.02 29.77 -6.35
N LEU A 49 16.95 30.67 -6.03
CA LEU A 49 16.69 31.87 -5.25
C LEU A 49 17.12 33.10 -6.06
N PHE A 50 16.15 33.92 -6.47
CA PHE A 50 16.40 35.20 -7.11
C PHE A 50 16.35 36.32 -6.07
N MET A 51 17.36 37.17 -6.07
CA MET A 51 17.48 38.32 -5.19
C MET A 51 17.04 39.61 -5.89
N LYS A 52 16.65 40.62 -5.11
CA LYS A 52 16.22 41.94 -5.62
C LYS A 52 17.31 42.71 -6.38
N ASN A 53 18.58 42.42 -6.12
CA ASN A 53 19.71 43.01 -6.86
C ASN A 53 19.98 42.31 -8.20
N GLY A 54 19.22 41.25 -8.54
CA GLY A 54 19.36 40.48 -9.78
C GLY A 54 20.18 39.20 -9.65
N ASP A 55 20.74 38.90 -8.47
CA ASP A 55 21.51 37.68 -8.27
C ASP A 55 20.62 36.43 -8.31
N LEU A 56 21.15 35.35 -8.91
CA LEU A 56 20.55 34.02 -8.90
C LEU A 56 21.45 33.06 -8.13
N LEU A 57 20.92 32.50 -7.05
CA LEU A 57 21.59 31.50 -6.23
C LEU A 57 20.94 30.13 -6.45
N GLN A 58 21.76 29.10 -6.61
CA GLN A 58 21.34 27.72 -6.74
C GLN A 58 21.82 26.92 -5.54
N GLY A 59 20.93 26.12 -4.94
CA GLY A 59 21.25 25.39 -3.73
C GLY A 59 20.04 24.68 -3.13
N LYS A 60 19.93 24.71 -1.81
CA LYS A 60 18.85 24.09 -1.07
C LYS A 60 18.36 25.02 0.03
N VAL A 61 17.05 25.23 0.08
CA VAL A 61 16.41 25.93 1.19
C VAL A 61 16.41 25.03 2.42
N ILE A 62 16.94 25.54 3.54
CA ILE A 62 16.98 24.81 4.81
C ILE A 62 15.87 25.29 5.73
N SER A 63 15.79 26.60 5.95
CA SER A 63 14.73 27.23 6.73
C SER A 63 14.72 28.75 6.53
N MET A 64 13.60 29.40 6.85
CA MET A 64 13.48 30.84 7.00
C MET A 64 12.74 31.13 8.29
N SER A 65 13.32 31.93 9.16
CA SER A 65 12.66 32.40 10.39
C SER A 65 13.23 33.74 10.81
N PHE A 66 12.43 34.54 11.52
CA PHE A 66 12.84 35.87 12.02
C PHE A 66 13.42 36.78 10.93
N GLY A 67 12.93 36.66 9.69
CA GLY A 67 13.39 37.45 8.55
C GLY A 67 14.73 37.02 7.96
N LYS A 68 15.26 35.86 8.35
CA LYS A 68 16.52 35.31 7.82
C LYS A 68 16.29 33.95 7.17
N LEU A 69 16.70 33.82 5.92
CA LEU A 69 16.71 32.59 5.13
C LEU A 69 18.08 31.90 5.25
N ILE A 70 18.09 30.65 5.67
CA ILE A 70 19.25 29.77 5.62
C ILE A 70 19.19 28.98 4.31
N PHE A 71 20.18 29.22 3.46
CA PHE A 71 20.30 28.60 2.14
C PHE A 71 21.64 27.86 2.04
N GLU A 72 21.63 26.61 1.59
CA GLU A 72 22.83 25.79 1.46
C GLU A 72 23.24 25.69 -0.01
N THR A 73 24.42 26.22 -0.32
CA THR A 73 25.02 26.17 -1.66
C THR A 73 26.12 25.11 -1.71
N SER A 74 26.42 24.59 -2.90
CA SER A 74 27.49 23.59 -3.08
C SER A 74 28.90 24.15 -2.87
N TYR A 75 29.08 25.46 -3.03
CA TYR A 75 30.39 26.12 -3.04
C TYR A 75 30.70 26.92 -1.78
N ALA A 76 29.69 27.52 -1.14
CA ALA A 76 29.87 28.34 0.06
C ALA A 76 29.23 27.70 1.31
N GLY A 77 28.67 26.49 1.20
CA GLY A 77 27.92 25.86 2.28
C GLY A 77 26.68 26.68 2.65
N LYS A 78 26.39 26.76 3.96
CA LYS A 78 25.22 27.48 4.48
C LYS A 78 25.48 28.98 4.55
N ILE A 79 24.71 29.75 3.80
CA ILE A 79 24.66 31.20 3.83
C ILE A 79 23.36 31.67 4.46
N THR A 80 23.41 32.82 5.13
CA THR A 80 22.24 33.48 5.72
C THR A 80 21.91 34.71 4.91
N ILE A 81 20.68 34.79 4.41
CA ILE A 81 20.20 35.87 3.53
C ILE A 81 19.04 36.56 4.21
N ASP A 82 19.01 37.89 4.19
CA ASP A 82 17.86 38.63 4.70
C ASP A 82 16.66 38.43 3.77
N TRP A 83 15.54 37.99 4.34
CA TRP A 83 14.35 37.59 3.58
C TRP A 83 13.75 38.73 2.76
N ASP A 84 13.95 39.96 3.21
CA ASP A 84 13.52 41.16 2.50
C ASP A 84 14.30 41.42 1.20
N GLN A 85 15.47 40.81 1.02
CA GLN A 85 16.27 40.86 -0.20
C GLN A 85 15.87 39.78 -1.21
N VAL A 86 15.03 38.82 -0.82
CA VAL A 86 14.55 37.76 -1.70
C VAL A 86 13.41 38.27 -2.57
N ASP A 87 13.55 38.11 -3.88
CA ASP A 87 12.51 38.44 -4.86
C ASP A 87 11.65 37.21 -5.19
N ARG A 88 12.28 36.12 -5.64
CA ARG A 88 11.59 34.89 -6.02
C ARG A 88 12.29 33.67 -5.45
N LEU A 89 11.49 32.67 -5.08
CA LEU A 89 11.96 31.39 -4.57
C LEU A 89 11.24 30.23 -5.28
N THR A 90 12.02 29.31 -5.82
CA THR A 90 11.54 28.03 -6.36
C THR A 90 12.19 26.89 -5.59
N THR A 91 11.40 25.94 -5.09
CA THR A 91 11.92 24.75 -4.40
C THR A 91 11.52 23.47 -5.10
N GLU A 92 12.45 22.51 -5.15
CA GLU A 92 12.20 21.17 -5.65
C GLU A 92 11.52 20.31 -4.58
N ALA A 93 12.01 20.40 -3.34
CA ALA A 93 11.37 19.76 -2.19
C ALA A 93 10.19 20.61 -1.68
N PRO A 94 9.11 19.97 -1.19
CA PRO A 94 8.05 20.72 -0.54
C PRO A 94 8.54 21.30 0.78
N VAL A 95 8.06 22.50 1.07
CA VAL A 95 8.35 23.28 2.27
C VAL A 95 7.05 23.53 3.02
N GLU A 96 7.14 23.73 4.33
CA GLU A 96 6.03 24.21 5.16
C GLU A 96 6.14 25.72 5.31
N VAL A 97 5.20 26.44 4.70
CA VAL A 97 5.11 27.90 4.73
C VAL A 97 4.12 28.31 5.81
N TYR A 98 4.61 28.97 6.85
CA TYR A 98 3.80 29.54 7.92
C TYR A 98 3.56 31.01 7.64
N LEU A 99 2.30 31.39 7.53
CA LEU A 99 1.89 32.77 7.27
C LEU A 99 1.60 33.54 8.56
N ARG A 100 1.68 34.87 8.49
CA ARG A 100 1.40 35.77 9.62
C ARG A 100 -0.05 35.68 10.12
N ASP A 101 -0.99 35.26 9.27
CA ASP A 101 -2.39 35.01 9.59
C ASP A 101 -2.63 33.66 10.33
N LYS A 102 -1.54 32.97 10.72
CA LYS A 102 -1.51 31.65 11.37
C LYS A 102 -1.94 30.48 10.48
N LYS A 103 -2.02 30.66 9.17
CA LYS A 103 -2.22 29.55 8.22
C LYS A 103 -0.88 28.86 7.93
N THR A 104 -0.90 27.53 7.85
CA THR A 104 0.24 26.71 7.41
C THR A 104 -0.11 26.05 6.08
N ILE A 105 0.80 26.16 5.11
CA ILE A 105 0.63 25.61 3.76
C ILE A 105 1.83 24.71 3.48
N LYS A 106 1.58 23.51 2.96
CA LYS A 106 2.65 22.55 2.59
C LYS A 106 2.68 22.37 1.08
N GLY A 107 3.85 22.50 0.47
CA GLY A 107 4.01 22.32 -0.97
C GLY A 107 5.33 22.88 -1.49
N ARG A 108 5.58 22.74 -2.79
CA ARG A 108 6.75 23.34 -3.44
C ARG A 108 6.52 24.83 -3.60
N ALA A 109 7.52 25.63 -3.27
CA ALA A 109 7.52 27.04 -3.63
C ALA A 109 7.75 27.15 -5.14
N VAL A 110 6.91 27.93 -5.81
CA VAL A 110 7.02 28.21 -7.23
C VAL A 110 7.15 29.72 -7.39
N ALA A 111 8.22 30.15 -8.06
CA ALA A 111 8.40 31.55 -8.42
C ALA A 111 7.24 32.02 -9.30
N THR A 112 6.69 33.20 -8.99
CA THR A 112 5.66 33.85 -9.82
C THR A 112 6.07 35.27 -10.16
N LYS A 113 5.18 36.26 -9.95
CA LYS A 113 5.48 37.68 -10.11
C LYS A 113 6.41 38.15 -8.98
N GLU A 114 7.11 39.26 -9.22
CA GLU A 114 8.04 39.86 -8.26
C GLU A 114 7.40 40.01 -6.86
N GLY A 115 8.14 39.59 -5.83
CA GLY A 115 7.71 39.66 -4.43
C GLY A 115 6.51 38.77 -4.06
N GLN A 116 6.09 37.83 -4.92
CA GLN A 116 5.00 36.89 -4.65
C GLN A 116 5.43 35.43 -4.71
N LEU A 117 4.93 34.65 -3.76
CA LEU A 117 5.14 33.21 -3.63
C LEU A 117 3.83 32.49 -3.94
N VAL A 118 3.86 31.52 -4.84
CA VAL A 118 2.81 30.51 -4.93
C VAL A 118 3.35 29.21 -4.37
N VAL A 119 2.58 28.59 -3.49
CA VAL A 119 2.88 27.25 -3.00
C VAL A 119 2.03 26.28 -3.80
N GLN A 120 2.67 25.32 -4.46
CA GLN A 120 2.02 24.22 -5.17
C GLN A 120 2.01 23.00 -4.26
N PRO A 121 0.88 22.62 -3.64
CA PRO A 121 0.76 21.38 -2.90
C PRO A 121 1.05 20.17 -3.81
N GLU A 122 1.52 19.06 -3.25
CA GLU A 122 1.66 17.79 -3.99
C GLU A 122 0.31 17.33 -4.56
N ASP A 123 -0.77 17.58 -3.83
CA ASP A 123 -2.15 17.31 -4.24
C ASP A 123 -3.02 18.55 -3.99
N GLY A 124 -3.50 19.19 -5.07
CA GLY A 124 -4.40 20.34 -5.00
C GLY A 124 -4.09 21.44 -6.01
N ALA A 125 -4.96 22.45 -6.08
CA ALA A 125 -4.69 23.66 -6.85
C ALA A 125 -3.57 24.47 -6.19
N PRO A 126 -2.72 25.17 -6.97
CA PRO A 126 -1.78 26.14 -6.42
C PRO A 126 -2.51 27.18 -5.58
N THR A 127 -1.83 27.70 -4.56
CA THR A 127 -2.39 28.79 -3.76
C THR A 127 -2.56 30.05 -4.59
N GLU A 128 -3.48 30.91 -4.16
CA GLU A 128 -3.43 32.32 -4.56
C GLU A 128 -2.03 32.91 -4.26
N PRO A 129 -1.56 33.89 -5.05
CA PRO A 129 -0.26 34.52 -4.83
C PRO A 129 -0.17 35.12 -3.42
N ILE A 130 0.83 34.67 -2.66
CA ILE A 130 1.11 35.12 -1.29
C ILE A 130 2.22 36.16 -1.36
N ALA A 131 2.01 37.35 -0.81
CA ALA A 131 3.10 38.32 -0.71
C ALA A 131 4.22 37.77 0.18
N MET A 132 5.48 37.87 -0.26
CA MET A 132 6.64 37.38 0.50
C MET A 132 6.72 37.93 1.93
N ALA A 133 6.20 39.15 2.15
CA ALA A 133 6.09 39.79 3.46
C ALA A 133 5.10 39.11 4.44
N GLN A 134 4.14 38.33 3.92
CA GLN A 134 3.20 37.55 4.74
C GLN A 134 3.80 36.23 5.22
N VAL A 135 4.90 35.77 4.63
CA VAL A 135 5.61 34.57 5.08
C VAL A 135 6.30 34.90 6.40
N LYS A 136 5.91 34.19 7.47
CA LYS A 136 6.48 34.32 8.81
C LYS A 136 7.68 33.39 8.99
N SER A 137 7.53 32.15 8.54
CA SER A 137 8.62 31.17 8.49
C SER A 137 8.40 30.17 7.37
N LEU A 138 9.49 29.53 6.96
CA LEU A 138 9.53 28.44 5.99
C LEU A 138 10.43 27.36 6.58
N ASP A 139 9.94 26.13 6.68
CA ASP A 139 10.75 25.02 7.19
C ASP A 139 10.64 23.82 6.26
N LEU A 140 11.66 22.96 6.25
CA LEU A 140 11.51 21.62 5.67
C LEU A 140 10.47 20.84 6.48
N PRO A 141 9.56 20.07 5.84
CA PRO A 141 8.54 19.30 6.54
C PRO A 141 9.20 18.36 7.54
N LYS A 142 8.97 18.60 8.83
CA LYS A 142 9.46 17.71 9.88
C LYS A 142 8.53 16.50 9.95
N PRO A 143 9.07 15.26 10.10
CA PRO A 143 8.21 14.12 10.40
C PRO A 143 7.43 14.41 11.69
N PRO A 144 6.17 13.94 11.78
CA PRO A 144 5.32 14.22 12.94
C PRO A 144 6.03 13.82 14.24
N GLU A 145 6.13 14.75 15.19
CA GLU A 145 6.81 14.52 16.48
C GLU A 145 6.05 13.51 17.36
N LYS A 146 4.74 13.35 17.11
CA LYS A 146 3.82 12.51 17.87
C LYS A 146 3.27 11.38 17.02
N TRP A 147 2.93 10.28 17.68
CA TRP A 147 2.16 9.20 17.08
C TRP A 147 0.74 9.68 16.77
N GLU A 148 0.29 9.47 15.55
CA GLU A 148 -1.09 9.69 15.12
C GLU A 148 -1.84 8.36 15.20
N TYR A 149 -3.06 8.40 15.72
CA TYR A 149 -3.91 7.23 15.90
C TYR A 149 -5.21 7.48 15.15
N HIS A 150 -5.55 6.57 14.25
CA HIS A 150 -6.84 6.57 13.58
C HIS A 150 -7.55 5.26 13.89
N VAL A 151 -8.75 5.36 14.46
CA VAL A 151 -9.57 4.20 14.83
C VAL A 151 -10.89 4.29 14.11
N GLN A 152 -11.32 3.19 13.50
CA GLN A 152 -12.62 3.08 12.87
C GLN A 152 -13.25 1.75 13.29
N VAL A 153 -14.51 1.78 13.69
CA VAL A 153 -15.30 0.58 14.00
C VAL A 153 -16.68 0.73 13.37
N ALA A 154 -17.23 -0.35 12.84
CA ALA A 154 -18.54 -0.36 12.21
C ALA A 154 -19.30 -1.66 12.49
N ALA A 155 -20.62 -1.54 12.56
CA ALA A 155 -21.52 -2.65 12.79
C ALA A 155 -22.77 -2.56 11.89
N GLY A 156 -23.21 -3.70 11.38
CA GLY A 156 -24.46 -3.89 10.66
C GLY A 156 -25.27 -5.01 11.30
N MET A 157 -26.59 -4.85 11.41
CA MET A 157 -27.47 -5.86 11.97
C MET A 157 -28.81 -5.90 11.22
N ASN A 158 -29.32 -7.10 10.98
CA ASN A 158 -30.63 -7.32 10.38
C ASN A 158 -31.37 -8.43 11.14
N LYS A 159 -32.64 -8.18 11.50
CA LYS A 159 -33.48 -9.15 12.20
C LYS A 159 -34.84 -9.26 11.50
N ARG A 160 -35.22 -10.47 11.13
CA ARG A 160 -36.52 -10.82 10.53
C ARG A 160 -37.19 -11.88 11.37
N THR A 161 -38.49 -11.72 11.60
CA THR A 161 -39.33 -12.64 12.39
C THR A 161 -40.65 -12.91 11.67
N GLY A 162 -41.32 -14.02 12.03
CA GLY A 162 -42.61 -14.43 11.47
C GLY A 162 -42.45 -15.56 10.47
N ASN A 163 -42.88 -15.37 9.22
CA ASN A 163 -42.76 -16.37 8.15
C ASN A 163 -41.29 -16.72 7.81
N THR A 164 -40.35 -15.88 8.22
CA THR A 164 -38.91 -16.13 8.13
C THR A 164 -38.25 -15.63 9.41
N ASN A 165 -37.50 -16.51 10.07
CA ASN A 165 -36.66 -16.15 11.20
C ASN A 165 -35.21 -16.08 10.71
N LYS A 166 -34.65 -14.88 10.64
CA LYS A 166 -33.27 -14.64 10.18
C LYS A 166 -32.63 -13.52 11.00
N TYR A 167 -31.38 -13.73 11.40
CA TYR A 167 -30.55 -12.77 12.08
C TYR A 167 -29.20 -12.67 11.37
N THR A 168 -28.74 -11.46 11.10
CA THR A 168 -27.43 -11.20 10.52
C THR A 168 -26.71 -10.14 11.37
N LEU A 169 -25.44 -10.36 11.66
CA LEU A 169 -24.53 -9.45 12.35
C LEU A 169 -23.23 -9.33 11.54
N ASN A 170 -22.81 -8.10 11.27
CA ASN A 170 -21.57 -7.80 10.58
C ASN A 170 -20.79 -6.78 11.41
N LEU A 171 -19.53 -7.07 11.71
CA LEU A 171 -18.64 -6.20 12.49
C LEU A 171 -17.32 -6.03 11.74
N ASP A 172 -16.77 -4.83 11.75
CA ASP A 172 -15.40 -4.58 11.30
C ASP A 172 -14.76 -3.41 12.04
N GLY A 173 -13.43 -3.41 12.07
CA GLY A 173 -12.66 -2.34 12.65
C GLY A 173 -11.26 -2.23 12.08
N THR A 174 -10.75 -1.00 12.03
CA THR A 174 -9.39 -0.67 11.61
C THR A 174 -8.75 0.24 12.65
N VAL A 175 -7.52 -0.08 13.06
CA VAL A 175 -6.67 0.78 13.87
C VAL A 175 -5.40 1.05 13.08
N THR A 176 -5.14 2.31 12.80
CA THR A 176 -3.93 2.77 12.12
C THR A 176 -3.12 3.64 13.07
N VAL A 177 -1.86 3.25 13.29
CA VAL A 177 -0.89 3.99 14.08
C VAL A 177 0.20 4.49 13.14
N HIS A 178 0.31 5.81 13.00
CA HIS A 178 1.24 6.47 12.09
C HIS A 178 2.27 7.29 12.84
N LYS A 179 3.54 7.10 12.51
CA LYS A 179 4.64 8.01 12.85
C LYS A 179 5.74 7.82 11.82
N TYR A 180 5.87 8.75 10.88
CA TYR A 180 6.86 8.64 9.81
C TYR A 180 8.25 8.22 10.35
N PRO A 181 8.89 7.17 9.78
CA PRO A 181 8.52 6.44 8.55
C PRO A 181 7.64 5.20 8.75
N HIS A 182 6.90 5.07 9.86
CA HIS A 182 6.20 3.85 10.25
C HIS A 182 4.68 3.97 10.19
N ASP A 183 4.03 2.97 9.57
CA ASP A 183 2.60 2.72 9.68
C ASP A 183 2.36 1.31 10.24
N ILE A 184 1.47 1.19 11.21
CA ILE A 184 0.97 -0.09 11.72
C ILE A 184 -0.54 -0.07 11.56
N ILE A 185 -1.08 -1.03 10.81
CA ILE A 185 -2.51 -1.14 10.49
C ILE A 185 -2.99 -2.49 10.98
N LEU A 186 -3.96 -2.48 11.90
CA LEU A 186 -4.67 -3.66 12.37
C LEU A 186 -6.10 -3.59 11.85
N TYR A 187 -6.53 -4.61 11.10
CA TYR A 187 -7.88 -4.78 10.60
C TYR A 187 -8.49 -6.08 11.13
N GLY A 188 -9.77 -6.03 11.46
CA GLY A 188 -10.55 -7.22 11.82
C GLY A 188 -11.98 -7.10 11.32
N GLU A 189 -12.55 -8.23 10.89
CA GLU A 189 -13.98 -8.36 10.57
C GLU A 189 -14.53 -9.69 11.06
N TYR A 190 -15.84 -9.70 11.36
CA TYR A 190 -16.60 -10.87 11.78
C TYR A 190 -18.01 -10.78 11.21
N ASN A 191 -18.45 -11.86 10.55
CA ASN A 191 -19.79 -11.95 10.00
C ASN A 191 -20.49 -13.21 10.50
N GLU A 192 -21.76 -13.04 10.86
CA GLU A 192 -22.62 -14.08 11.38
C GLU A 192 -24.01 -13.98 10.77
N GLU A 193 -24.52 -15.13 10.31
CA GLU A 193 -25.90 -15.28 9.90
C GLU A 193 -26.51 -16.53 10.54
N THR A 194 -27.70 -16.38 11.11
CA THR A 194 -28.51 -17.48 11.63
C THR A 194 -29.88 -17.46 10.97
N LYS A 195 -30.31 -18.60 10.44
CA LYS A 195 -31.65 -18.83 9.89
C LYS A 195 -32.37 -19.86 10.76
N LYS A 196 -33.51 -19.46 11.33
CA LYS A 196 -34.22 -20.19 12.40
C LYS A 196 -33.31 -20.41 13.61
N THR A 197 -32.72 -21.59 13.73
CA THR A 197 -31.82 -22.02 14.81
C THR A 197 -30.47 -22.49 14.28
N GLU A 198 -30.29 -22.49 12.96
CA GLU A 198 -29.08 -22.97 12.31
C GLU A 198 -28.26 -21.79 11.81
N ARG A 199 -26.98 -21.82 12.14
CA ARG A 199 -26.02 -20.87 11.59
C ARG A 199 -25.84 -21.16 10.10
N THR A 200 -25.78 -20.13 9.29
CA THR A 200 -25.58 -20.20 7.84
C THR A 200 -24.39 -19.37 7.36
N GLU A 201 -23.88 -18.46 8.21
CA GLU A 201 -22.62 -17.75 7.99
C GLU A 201 -21.86 -17.61 9.32
N ASP A 202 -20.55 -17.86 9.27
CA ASP A 202 -19.61 -17.77 10.40
C ASP A 202 -18.20 -17.62 9.83
N ASN A 203 -17.81 -16.37 9.61
CA ASN A 203 -16.48 -16.06 9.11
C ASN A 203 -15.84 -14.92 9.90
N ALA A 204 -14.51 -14.97 9.97
CA ALA A 204 -13.70 -13.96 10.61
C ALA A 204 -12.43 -13.75 9.79
N LEU A 205 -11.98 -12.51 9.69
CA LEU A 205 -10.75 -12.15 9.00
C LEU A 205 -10.00 -11.11 9.85
N GLY A 206 -8.71 -11.34 10.07
CA GLY A 206 -7.81 -10.43 10.75
C GLY A 206 -6.56 -10.19 9.92
N ARG A 207 -6.08 -8.95 9.90
CA ARG A 207 -4.89 -8.53 9.17
C ARG A 207 -4.06 -7.58 10.01
N LEU A 208 -2.77 -7.82 10.10
CA LEU A 208 -1.79 -6.89 10.67
C LEU A 208 -0.79 -6.51 9.58
N THR A 209 -0.72 -5.23 9.24
CA THR A 209 0.22 -4.71 8.25
C THR A 209 1.16 -3.71 8.91
N TYR A 210 2.46 -3.86 8.70
CA TYR A 210 3.47 -2.88 9.04
C TYR A 210 4.10 -2.35 7.75
N LYS A 211 4.10 -1.02 7.55
CA LYS A 211 4.78 -0.34 6.45
C LYS A 211 5.91 0.52 7.01
N ARG A 212 7.11 0.42 6.42
CA ARG A 212 8.25 1.31 6.69
C ARG A 212 8.63 2.06 5.42
N PHE A 213 8.36 3.35 5.39
CA PHE A 213 8.68 4.23 4.28
C PHE A 213 10.19 4.44 4.15
N ILE A 214 10.75 4.03 3.01
CA ILE A 214 12.13 4.35 2.63
C ILE A 214 12.20 5.76 2.04
N SER A 215 11.14 6.14 1.33
CA SER A 215 10.90 7.49 0.82
C SER A 215 9.41 7.80 0.93
N LYS A 216 8.97 8.99 0.53
CA LYS A 216 7.54 9.34 0.51
C LYS A 216 6.68 8.41 -0.34
N LYS A 217 7.26 7.80 -1.39
CA LYS A 217 6.53 6.94 -2.34
C LYS A 217 6.84 5.46 -2.19
N TRP A 218 8.03 5.10 -1.71
CA TRP A 218 8.43 3.70 -1.59
C TRP A 218 8.46 3.27 -0.14
N TYR A 219 7.84 2.14 0.17
CA TYR A 219 7.90 1.52 1.48
C TYR A 219 8.22 0.03 1.37
N LEU A 220 8.74 -0.53 2.45
CA LEU A 220 8.75 -1.98 2.66
C LEU A 220 7.57 -2.33 3.57
N PHE A 221 6.88 -3.42 3.28
CA PHE A 221 5.81 -3.92 4.14
C PHE A 221 6.10 -5.33 4.66
N GLY A 222 5.52 -5.63 5.82
CA GLY A 222 5.26 -6.99 6.29
C GLY A 222 3.80 -7.09 6.69
N GLN A 223 3.14 -8.17 6.29
CA GLN A 223 1.72 -8.41 6.57
C GLN A 223 1.53 -9.82 7.12
N GLY A 224 0.73 -9.94 8.18
CA GLY A 224 0.15 -11.18 8.67
C GLY A 224 -1.36 -11.21 8.43
N LEU A 225 -1.88 -12.37 8.05
CA LEU A 225 -3.28 -12.61 7.72
C LEU A 225 -3.77 -13.85 8.49
N ALA A 226 -4.95 -13.78 9.07
CA ALA A 226 -5.66 -14.94 9.61
C ALA A 226 -7.12 -14.90 9.17
N GLN A 227 -7.64 -15.99 8.64
CA GLN A 227 -9.03 -16.10 8.19
C GLN A 227 -9.64 -17.43 8.63
N MET A 228 -10.90 -17.40 9.03
CA MET A 228 -11.71 -18.58 9.30
C MET A 228 -13.02 -18.45 8.54
N ASP A 229 -13.54 -19.56 8.02
CA ASP A 229 -14.85 -19.61 7.39
C ASP A 229 -15.43 -21.03 7.54
N LYS A 230 -16.37 -21.16 8.46
CA LYS A 230 -16.98 -22.45 8.79
C LYS A 230 -17.74 -23.05 7.61
N PHE A 231 -18.40 -22.21 6.81
CA PHE A 231 -19.27 -22.67 5.73
C PHE A 231 -18.48 -22.95 4.44
N ALA A 232 -17.29 -22.36 4.29
CA ALA A 232 -16.30 -22.76 3.30
C ALA A 232 -15.42 -23.95 3.73
N ASP A 233 -15.73 -24.62 4.85
CA ASP A 233 -14.93 -25.72 5.43
C ASP A 233 -13.48 -25.30 5.80
N LEU A 234 -13.21 -24.00 5.93
CA LEU A 234 -11.90 -23.43 6.27
C LEU A 234 -11.79 -23.23 7.79
N LYS A 235 -11.04 -24.13 8.45
CA LYS A 235 -10.76 -23.99 9.89
C LYS A 235 -9.87 -22.78 10.18
N LEU A 236 -8.80 -22.61 9.40
CA LEU A 236 -7.88 -21.48 9.53
C LEU A 236 -7.04 -21.38 8.26
N LEU A 237 -7.01 -20.20 7.65
CA LEU A 237 -5.90 -19.77 6.82
C LEU A 237 -5.04 -18.82 7.63
N ALA A 238 -3.74 -19.08 7.69
CA ALA A 238 -2.74 -18.17 8.23
C ALA A 238 -1.71 -17.87 7.14
N GLY A 239 -1.44 -16.60 6.90
CA GLY A 239 -0.51 -16.15 5.88
C GLY A 239 0.43 -15.08 6.41
N ALA A 240 1.65 -15.07 5.87
CA ALA A 240 2.60 -13.98 6.07
C ALA A 240 3.21 -13.58 4.73
N ALA A 241 3.28 -12.29 4.44
CA ALA A 241 3.86 -11.75 3.22
C ALA A 241 4.71 -10.52 3.52
N ALA A 242 5.74 -10.28 2.73
CA ALA A 242 6.58 -9.10 2.85
C ALA A 242 7.14 -8.70 1.48
N GLY A 243 7.41 -7.42 1.29
CA GLY A 243 7.92 -6.95 0.01
C GLY A 243 7.94 -5.43 -0.13
N PRO A 244 8.25 -4.93 -1.34
CA PRO A 244 8.10 -3.53 -1.66
C PRO A 244 6.63 -3.13 -1.83
N GLY A 245 6.35 -1.87 -1.54
CA GLY A 245 5.12 -1.22 -1.94
C GLY A 245 5.36 0.20 -2.41
N TYR A 246 4.38 0.71 -3.13
CA TYR A 246 4.41 2.01 -3.78
C TYR A 246 3.16 2.80 -3.41
N GLN A 247 3.37 3.95 -2.77
CA GLN A 247 2.38 4.96 -2.45
C GLN A 247 2.29 5.94 -3.62
N VAL A 248 1.22 5.84 -4.41
CA VAL A 248 0.99 6.69 -5.58
C VAL A 248 0.60 8.10 -5.13
N TRP A 249 -0.40 8.21 -4.26
CA TRP A 249 -0.90 9.44 -3.64
C TRP A 249 -1.23 9.19 -2.18
N ASN A 250 -0.95 10.14 -1.29
CA ASN A 250 -1.32 10.09 0.13
C ASN A 250 -1.63 11.49 0.65
N SER A 251 -2.90 11.75 0.91
CA SER A 251 -3.41 13.03 1.39
C SER A 251 -4.66 12.81 2.26
N ARG A 252 -5.23 13.89 2.81
CA ARG A 252 -6.49 13.80 3.55
C ARG A 252 -7.68 13.45 2.65
N GLU A 253 -7.58 13.75 1.36
CA GLU A 253 -8.65 13.62 0.38
C GLU A 253 -8.55 12.34 -0.44
N LYS A 254 -7.35 11.79 -0.65
CA LYS A 254 -7.14 10.58 -1.45
C LYS A 254 -5.91 9.81 -1.01
N ASN A 255 -6.02 8.49 -1.12
CA ASN A 255 -4.99 7.51 -0.85
C ASN A 255 -5.03 6.45 -1.95
N LEU A 256 -3.87 6.10 -2.51
CA LEU A 256 -3.70 4.95 -3.39
C LEU A 256 -2.33 4.34 -3.15
N SER A 257 -2.30 3.07 -2.73
CA SER A 257 -1.07 2.32 -2.54
C SER A 257 -1.19 0.89 -3.09
N PHE A 258 -0.06 0.37 -3.54
CA PHE A 258 0.08 -1.00 -4.02
C PHE A 258 1.20 -1.69 -3.24
N SER A 259 0.99 -2.95 -2.88
CA SER A 259 1.99 -3.80 -2.22
C SER A 259 2.12 -5.10 -2.99
N VAL A 260 3.35 -5.58 -3.21
CA VAL A 260 3.59 -6.87 -3.88
C VAL A 260 4.78 -7.56 -3.22
N GLY A 261 4.73 -8.88 -3.09
CA GLY A 261 5.86 -9.61 -2.53
C GLY A 261 5.64 -11.11 -2.44
N PRO A 262 6.68 -11.88 -2.07
CA PRO A 262 6.52 -13.26 -1.67
C PRO A 262 5.76 -13.37 -0.33
N GLY A 263 5.08 -14.48 -0.16
CA GLY A 263 4.47 -14.89 1.08
C GLY A 263 4.49 -16.40 1.27
N TYR A 264 4.04 -16.82 2.45
CA TYR A 264 3.83 -18.21 2.79
C TYR A 264 2.47 -18.34 3.45
N VAL A 265 1.70 -19.33 3.02
CA VAL A 265 0.33 -19.55 3.47
C VAL A 265 0.18 -20.97 3.95
N THR A 266 -0.49 -21.14 5.08
CA THR A 266 -0.94 -22.42 5.62
C THR A 266 -2.45 -22.38 5.74
N GLU A 267 -3.11 -23.43 5.28
CA GLU A 267 -4.55 -23.58 5.35
C GLU A 267 -4.91 -24.92 5.98
N GLY A 268 -5.84 -24.90 6.92
CA GLY A 268 -6.43 -26.07 7.54
C GLY A 268 -7.93 -26.13 7.27
N TYR A 269 -8.41 -27.34 6.98
CA TYR A 269 -9.78 -27.62 6.58
C TYR A 269 -10.48 -28.56 7.57
N THR A 270 -11.81 -28.57 7.54
CA THR A 270 -12.65 -29.38 8.45
C THR A 270 -12.48 -30.88 8.23
N LYS A 271 -12.27 -31.30 6.98
CA LYS A 271 -12.16 -32.68 6.50
C LYS A 271 -11.03 -32.83 5.45
N PRO A 272 -10.55 -34.05 5.19
CA PRO A 272 -9.70 -34.33 4.03
C PRO A 272 -10.40 -34.00 2.71
N MET A 273 -9.68 -33.45 1.74
CA MET A 273 -10.23 -33.06 0.43
C MET A 273 -9.56 -33.84 -0.71
N VAL A 274 -10.36 -34.32 -1.65
CA VAL A 274 -9.94 -35.06 -2.84
C VAL A 274 -9.05 -34.19 -3.72
N ASN A 275 -9.39 -32.91 -3.88
CA ASN A 275 -8.58 -31.97 -4.65
C ASN A 275 -7.26 -31.55 -3.96
N PHE A 276 -7.01 -31.97 -2.71
CA PHE A 276 -5.78 -31.70 -1.93
C PHE A 276 -5.04 -33.00 -1.56
N ASP A 277 -5.00 -34.00 -2.44
CA ASP A 277 -4.37 -35.31 -2.19
C ASP A 277 -4.90 -36.04 -0.94
N ASN A 278 -6.21 -35.92 -0.67
CA ASN A 278 -6.84 -36.43 0.56
C ASN A 278 -6.20 -35.88 1.85
N LYS A 279 -5.69 -34.65 1.83
CA LYS A 279 -5.23 -33.93 3.02
C LYS A 279 -6.29 -32.94 3.48
N SER A 280 -6.30 -32.65 4.78
CA SER A 280 -7.12 -31.61 5.39
C SER A 280 -6.36 -30.29 5.57
N TYR A 281 -5.24 -30.13 4.88
CA TYR A 281 -4.40 -28.94 4.96
C TYR A 281 -3.60 -28.77 3.69
N ARG A 282 -3.18 -27.54 3.41
CA ARG A 282 -2.18 -27.22 2.39
C ARG A 282 -1.29 -26.09 2.86
N ASN A 283 -0.06 -26.08 2.40
CA ASN A 283 0.88 -25.03 2.68
C ASN A 283 1.71 -24.72 1.43
N TYR A 284 1.91 -23.45 1.13
CA TYR A 284 2.52 -23.06 -0.13
C TYR A 284 3.21 -21.71 -0.03
N PHE A 285 4.27 -21.53 -0.83
CA PHE A 285 4.79 -20.21 -1.14
C PHE A 285 3.83 -19.52 -2.10
N ALA A 286 3.53 -18.27 -1.81
CA ALA A 286 2.57 -17.46 -2.54
C ALA A 286 3.21 -16.20 -3.13
N GLY A 287 2.77 -15.80 -4.32
CA GLY A 287 2.82 -14.41 -4.73
C GLY A 287 1.69 -13.65 -4.03
N PHE A 288 2.01 -12.53 -3.41
CA PHE A 288 1.07 -11.65 -2.73
C PHE A 288 0.97 -10.32 -3.47
N GLY A 289 -0.25 -9.80 -3.58
CA GLY A 289 -0.53 -8.45 -4.08
C GLY A 289 -1.68 -7.80 -3.32
N ALA A 290 -1.57 -6.51 -3.00
CA ALA A 290 -2.64 -5.76 -2.35
C ALA A 290 -2.75 -4.34 -2.89
N MET A 291 -3.97 -3.80 -2.86
CA MET A 291 -4.27 -2.41 -3.18
C MET A 291 -5.12 -1.80 -2.07
N ASP A 292 -4.74 -0.59 -1.65
CA ASP A 292 -5.54 0.25 -0.77
C ASP A 292 -5.88 1.53 -1.52
N PHE A 293 -7.17 1.81 -1.67
CA PHE A 293 -7.69 3.01 -2.32
C PHE A 293 -8.75 3.67 -1.45
N ASP A 294 -8.60 4.98 -1.23
CA ASP A 294 -9.62 5.82 -0.60
C ASP A 294 -9.69 7.15 -1.33
N MET A 295 -10.88 7.67 -1.58
CA MET A 295 -11.04 8.98 -2.20
C MET A 295 -12.31 9.69 -1.76
N TRP A 296 -12.16 10.93 -1.32
CA TRP A 296 -13.24 11.83 -0.96
C TRP A 296 -13.75 12.57 -2.20
N PHE A 297 -15.07 12.61 -2.32
CA PHE A 297 -15.82 13.33 -3.34
C PHE A 297 -16.71 14.39 -2.69
N LEU A 298 -17.25 15.30 -3.51
CA LEU A 298 -18.29 16.26 -3.11
C LEU A 298 -17.92 17.06 -1.84
N LYS A 299 -16.74 17.70 -1.82
CA LYS A 299 -16.22 18.44 -0.65
C LYS A 299 -16.23 17.61 0.65
N ARG A 300 -15.88 16.32 0.55
CA ARG A 300 -15.81 15.35 1.65
C ARG A 300 -17.17 14.91 2.21
N PHE A 301 -18.23 15.04 1.42
CA PHE A 301 -19.54 14.46 1.75
C PHE A 301 -19.56 12.93 1.59
N LEU A 302 -18.72 12.39 0.71
CA LEU A 302 -18.75 10.97 0.36
C LEU A 302 -17.32 10.47 0.16
N GLN A 303 -16.97 9.34 0.76
CA GLN A 303 -15.69 8.67 0.56
C GLN A 303 -15.95 7.33 -0.13
N VAL A 304 -15.28 7.08 -1.25
CA VAL A 304 -15.22 5.75 -1.86
C VAL A 304 -13.96 5.07 -1.36
N PHE A 305 -14.07 3.79 -1.01
CA PHE A 305 -12.93 2.98 -0.60
C PHE A 305 -12.92 1.63 -1.33
N HIS A 306 -11.72 1.09 -1.54
CA HIS A 306 -11.49 -0.25 -2.04
C HIS A 306 -10.22 -0.81 -1.43
N HIS A 307 -10.32 -1.99 -0.84
CA HIS A 307 -9.18 -2.75 -0.32
C HIS A 307 -9.21 -4.15 -0.90
N ASN A 308 -8.06 -4.67 -1.32
CA ASN A 308 -7.95 -6.08 -1.67
C ASN A 308 -6.64 -6.71 -1.22
N ASP A 309 -6.71 -8.02 -0.94
CA ASP A 309 -5.55 -8.91 -0.84
C ASP A 309 -5.71 -10.01 -1.89
N GLY A 310 -4.64 -10.30 -2.62
CA GLY A 310 -4.54 -11.38 -3.59
C GLY A 310 -3.38 -12.30 -3.23
N LEU A 311 -3.62 -13.60 -3.32
CA LEU A 311 -2.63 -14.66 -3.11
C LEU A 311 -2.69 -15.62 -4.29
N VAL A 312 -1.54 -15.96 -4.84
CA VAL A 312 -1.39 -16.99 -5.88
C VAL A 312 -0.31 -17.97 -5.46
N ASP A 313 -0.64 -19.25 -5.42
CA ASP A 313 0.34 -20.29 -5.16
C ASP A 313 1.36 -20.36 -6.31
N THR A 314 2.63 -20.32 -5.94
CA THR A 314 3.76 -20.32 -6.88
C THR A 314 4.06 -21.70 -7.46
N GLN A 315 3.56 -22.76 -6.84
CA GLN A 315 3.75 -24.15 -7.26
C GLN A 315 2.54 -24.69 -8.02
N ASP A 316 1.33 -24.23 -7.67
CA ASP A 316 0.08 -24.53 -8.38
C ASP A 316 -0.69 -23.24 -8.67
N THR A 317 -0.50 -22.66 -9.86
CA THR A 317 -1.13 -21.38 -10.21
C THR A 317 -2.66 -21.42 -10.32
N ASN A 318 -3.27 -22.62 -10.32
CA ASN A 318 -4.73 -22.74 -10.19
C ASN A 318 -5.21 -22.46 -8.77
N ASN A 319 -4.34 -22.61 -7.76
CA ASN A 319 -4.64 -22.23 -6.40
C ASN A 319 -4.36 -20.73 -6.19
N TRP A 320 -5.36 -19.90 -6.42
CA TRP A 320 -5.30 -18.47 -6.13
C TRP A 320 -6.60 -17.98 -5.53
N ARG A 321 -6.51 -16.84 -4.84
CA ARG A 321 -7.63 -16.20 -4.16
C ARG A 321 -7.50 -14.69 -4.14
N ILE A 322 -8.65 -14.03 -4.09
CA ILE A 322 -8.72 -12.58 -3.89
C ILE A 322 -9.85 -12.26 -2.90
N ILE A 323 -9.56 -11.39 -1.95
CA ILE A 323 -10.53 -10.84 -1.00
C ILE A 323 -10.63 -9.36 -1.30
N THR A 324 -11.84 -8.86 -1.55
CA THR A 324 -12.08 -7.44 -1.83
C THR A 324 -13.15 -6.87 -0.90
N ARG A 325 -12.94 -5.63 -0.47
CA ARG A 325 -13.88 -4.83 0.32
C ARG A 325 -13.99 -3.48 -0.37
N THR A 326 -15.10 -3.28 -1.08
CA THR A 326 -15.36 -2.03 -1.84
C THR A 326 -16.56 -1.35 -1.24
N GLY A 327 -16.53 -0.04 -1.05
CA GLY A 327 -17.71 0.61 -0.51
C GLY A 327 -17.68 2.12 -0.57
N VAL A 328 -18.76 2.66 -0.03
CA VAL A 328 -18.97 4.09 0.14
C VAL A 328 -19.19 4.36 1.62
N ARG A 329 -18.54 5.40 2.13
CA ARG A 329 -18.68 5.91 3.49
C ARG A 329 -19.21 7.34 3.43
N ILE A 330 -20.24 7.63 4.21
CA ILE A 330 -20.84 8.96 4.36
C ILE A 330 -20.65 9.39 5.81
N PRO A 331 -19.84 10.42 6.09
CA PRO A 331 -19.67 10.94 7.43
C PRO A 331 -20.96 11.57 7.94
N LEU A 332 -21.21 11.39 9.22
CA LEU A 332 -22.30 11.95 10.00
C LEU A 332 -21.72 12.89 11.06
N VAL A 333 -22.55 13.34 11.99
CA VAL A 333 -22.12 14.19 13.12
C VAL A 333 -21.31 13.39 14.14
N LEU A 334 -20.50 14.08 14.95
CA LEU A 334 -19.79 13.49 16.09
C LEU A 334 -18.92 12.27 15.74
N SER A 335 -18.22 12.32 14.59
CA SER A 335 -17.35 11.23 14.13
C SER A 335 -18.06 9.91 13.79
N PHE A 336 -19.40 9.89 13.78
CA PHE A 336 -20.14 8.77 13.21
C PHE A 336 -20.08 8.81 11.69
N PHE A 337 -20.28 7.65 11.08
CA PHE A 337 -20.45 7.52 9.64
C PHE A 337 -21.40 6.35 9.35
N THR A 338 -21.99 6.35 8.16
CA THR A 338 -22.62 5.15 7.61
C THR A 338 -21.82 4.65 6.42
N SER A 339 -21.86 3.34 6.17
CA SER A 339 -21.25 2.77 4.97
C SER A 339 -22.14 1.73 4.30
N LEU A 340 -22.02 1.67 2.98
CA LEU A 340 -22.52 0.60 2.14
C LEU A 340 -21.31 -0.09 1.52
N GLN A 341 -21.10 -1.36 1.86
CA GLN A 341 -19.91 -2.13 1.49
C GLN A 341 -20.30 -3.39 0.72
N PHE A 342 -19.67 -3.60 -0.42
CA PHE A 342 -19.67 -4.83 -1.18
C PHE A 342 -18.44 -5.67 -0.82
N ASN A 343 -18.69 -6.86 -0.29
CA ASN A 343 -17.70 -7.88 -0.01
C ASN A 343 -17.71 -8.87 -1.17
N TYR A 344 -16.53 -9.22 -1.69
CA TYR A 344 -16.38 -10.29 -2.67
C TYR A 344 -15.11 -11.07 -2.38
N ASN A 345 -15.27 -12.37 -2.14
CA ASN A 345 -14.21 -13.32 -1.91
C ASN A 345 -14.21 -14.33 -3.06
N TRP A 346 -13.06 -14.60 -3.65
CA TRP A 346 -12.89 -15.63 -4.67
C TRP A 346 -11.76 -16.57 -4.27
N THR A 347 -11.95 -17.87 -4.44
CA THR A 347 -10.97 -18.94 -4.26
C THR A 347 -11.14 -19.92 -5.41
N ASN A 348 -10.15 -19.99 -6.29
CA ASN A 348 -10.21 -20.79 -7.52
C ASN A 348 -10.08 -22.30 -7.28
N SER A 349 -9.44 -22.69 -6.17
CA SER A 349 -9.38 -24.07 -5.69
C SER A 349 -9.98 -24.17 -4.29
N PRO A 350 -11.33 -24.10 -4.15
CA PRO A 350 -12.01 -24.11 -2.85
C PRO A 350 -12.03 -25.53 -2.26
N ALA A 351 -12.54 -25.67 -1.04
CA ALA A 351 -12.78 -26.98 -0.43
C ALA A 351 -13.79 -27.81 -1.26
N ASP A 352 -13.72 -29.14 -1.16
CA ASP A 352 -14.61 -30.05 -1.90
C ASP A 352 -16.09 -29.74 -1.67
N GLY A 353 -16.80 -29.49 -2.78
CA GLY A 353 -18.23 -29.19 -2.79
C GLY A 353 -18.57 -27.76 -2.36
N LYS A 354 -17.60 -26.84 -2.35
CA LYS A 354 -17.82 -25.41 -2.11
C LYS A 354 -17.75 -24.63 -3.42
N GLU A 355 -18.47 -23.51 -3.43
CA GLU A 355 -18.44 -22.53 -4.51
C GLU A 355 -17.10 -21.78 -4.52
N GLU A 356 -16.70 -21.31 -5.69
CA GLU A 356 -15.45 -20.53 -5.87
C GLU A 356 -15.58 -19.10 -5.33
N PHE A 357 -16.80 -18.60 -5.12
CA PHE A 357 -17.02 -17.23 -4.70
C PHE A 357 -18.07 -17.09 -3.59
N ASP A 358 -17.90 -16.03 -2.80
CA ASP A 358 -18.87 -15.53 -1.84
C ASP A 358 -18.95 -14.01 -1.94
N GLN A 359 -20.16 -13.46 -1.84
CA GLN A 359 -20.39 -12.04 -2.00
C GLN A 359 -21.54 -11.53 -1.13
N GLY A 360 -21.42 -10.28 -0.69
CA GLY A 360 -22.45 -9.65 0.15
C GLY A 360 -22.45 -8.13 0.03
N ILE A 361 -23.63 -7.54 0.16
CA ILE A 361 -23.80 -6.08 0.30
C ILE A 361 -24.24 -5.81 1.73
N ILE A 362 -23.44 -5.03 2.46
CA ILE A 362 -23.59 -4.81 3.89
C ILE A 362 -23.75 -3.30 4.13
N PHE A 363 -24.83 -2.94 4.82
CA PHE A 363 -25.02 -1.60 5.36
C PHE A 363 -24.56 -1.56 6.82
N LYS A 364 -23.78 -0.54 7.17
CA LYS A 364 -23.19 -0.41 8.51
C LYS A 364 -23.32 1.02 9.04
N LEU A 365 -23.41 1.12 10.37
CA LEU A 365 -23.19 2.34 11.12
C LEU A 365 -21.84 2.19 11.84
N GLY A 366 -21.00 3.21 11.76
CA GLY A 366 -19.69 3.19 12.39
C GLY A 366 -19.33 4.51 13.06
N TRP A 367 -18.22 4.47 13.78
CA TRP A 367 -17.59 5.60 14.43
C TRP A 367 -16.11 5.57 14.13
N GLY A 368 -15.50 6.74 13.92
CA GLY A 368 -14.06 6.80 13.78
C GLY A 368 -13.44 8.15 14.10
N GLN A 369 -12.21 8.11 14.59
CA GLN A 369 -11.43 9.26 15.03
C GLN A 369 -10.03 9.21 14.45
#